data_AF-A0A849HAK4-F1
#
_entry.id   AF-A0A849HAK4-F1
#
_cell.length_a   1.000
_cell.length_b   1.000
_cell.length_c   1.000
_cell.angle_alpha   90.00
_cell.angle_beta   90.00
_cell.angle_gamma   90.00
#
_symmetry.space_group_name_H-M   'P 1'
#
loop_
_entity.id
_entity.type
_entity.pdbx_description
1 polymer ?
#
loop_
_entity_poly.entity_id
_entity_poly.type
_entity_poly.pdbx_seq_one_letter_code
_entity_poly.pdbx_strand_id
1 'polypeptide(L)'
;MTESYFIHILKHEMTDYERAEILQAARRRPSGRHYLTFNVFNVLMDFDSSTATVEDELDVDSAESLPLDEFLSAVAAWGDSH
;
A
#
# COMPACT_ATOMS: atom_id res chain seq x y z
N MET A 1 18.30 -1.71 -12.75
CA MET A 1 17.55 -1.73 -11.48
C MET A 1 16.11 -1.49 -11.87
N THR A 2 15.26 -2.51 -11.73
CA THR A 2 13.82 -2.39 -11.95
C THR A 2 13.27 -1.48 -10.87
N GLU A 3 12.47 -0.49 -11.22
CA GLU A 3 11.76 0.34 -10.24
C GLU A 3 10.82 -0.55 -9.44
N SER A 4 10.76 -0.36 -8.11
CA SER A 4 9.81 -1.04 -7.24
C SER A 4 8.38 -0.74 -7.71
N TYR A 5 7.54 -1.77 -7.80
CA TYR A 5 6.16 -1.64 -8.22
C TYR A 5 5.38 -0.78 -7.23
N PHE A 6 5.67 -0.92 -5.93
CA PHE A 6 5.12 -0.02 -4.92
C PHE A 6 5.47 1.45 -5.20
N ILE A 7 6.72 1.76 -5.59
CA ILE A 7 7.12 3.12 -5.95
C ILE A 7 6.37 3.62 -7.20
N HIS A 8 6.09 2.74 -8.16
CA HIS A 8 5.27 3.08 -9.32
C HIS A 8 3.85 3.50 -8.90
N ILE A 9 3.18 2.69 -8.07
CA ILE A 9 1.85 2.99 -7.52
C ILE A 9 1.87 4.33 -6.80
N LEU A 10 2.84 4.53 -5.91
CA LEU A 10 2.96 5.79 -5.18
C LEU A 10 3.06 6.98 -6.15
N LYS A 11 3.84 6.90 -7.23
CA LYS A 11 4.06 8.07 -8.09
C LYS A 11 2.93 8.34 -9.08
N HIS A 12 2.25 7.30 -9.56
CA HIS A 12 1.43 7.41 -10.77
C HIS A 12 -0.03 7.05 -10.57
N GLU A 13 -0.34 6.18 -9.61
CA GLU A 13 -1.65 5.55 -9.54
C GLU A 13 -2.42 5.90 -8.28
N MET A 14 -1.71 6.12 -7.17
CA MET A 14 -2.34 6.44 -5.90
C MET A 14 -2.99 7.82 -5.93
N THR A 15 -4.18 7.89 -5.33
CA THR A 15 -4.99 9.09 -5.17
C THR A 15 -5.10 9.50 -3.70
N ASP A 16 -5.53 10.74 -3.45
CA ASP A 16 -5.82 11.22 -2.08
C ASP A 16 -6.82 10.33 -1.34
N TYR A 17 -7.80 9.79 -2.06
CA TYR A 17 -8.82 8.89 -1.50
C TYR A 17 -8.20 7.57 -1.04
N GLU A 18 -7.42 6.91 -1.90
CA GLU A 18 -6.79 5.62 -1.59
C GLU A 18 -5.79 5.76 -0.44
N ARG A 19 -4.98 6.84 -0.44
CA ARG A 19 -4.12 7.18 0.69
C ARG A 19 -4.92 7.32 2.00
N ALA A 20 -6.02 8.08 1.97
CA ALA A 20 -6.83 8.31 3.15
C ALA A 20 -7.45 7.01 3.69
N GLU A 21 -7.94 6.15 2.81
CA GLU A 21 -8.50 4.83 3.17
C GLU A 21 -7.44 3.91 3.78
N ILE A 22 -6.25 3.82 3.19
CA ILE A 22 -5.14 3.03 3.73
C ILE A 22 -4.77 3.48 5.14
N LEU A 23 -4.53 4.79 5.33
CA LEU A 23 -4.14 5.34 6.63
C LEU A 23 -5.26 5.21 7.66
N GLN A 24 -6.53 5.34 7.24
CA GLN A 24 -7.67 5.16 8.13
C GLN A 24 -7.81 3.70 8.57
N ALA A 25 -7.63 2.75 7.66
CA ALA A 25 -7.66 1.33 7.95
C ALA A 25 -6.55 0.93 8.93
N ALA A 26 -5.32 1.41 8.73
CA ALA A 26 -4.21 1.19 9.65
C ALA A 26 -4.44 1.76 11.06
N ARG A 27 -5.13 2.89 11.18
CA ARG A 27 -5.49 3.46 12.49
C ARG A 27 -6.57 2.67 13.23
N ARG A 28 -7.49 2.03 12.50
CA ARG A 28 -8.65 1.32 13.08
C ARG A 28 -8.32 -0.09 13.54
N ARG A 29 -7.25 -0.70 13.03
CA ARG A 29 -6.90 -2.10 13.32
C ARG A 29 -5.45 -2.21 13.75
N PRO A 30 -5.18 -2.60 15.02
CA PRO A 30 -3.82 -2.85 15.48
C PRO A 30 -3.36 -4.32 15.25
N SER A 31 -4.23 -5.19 14.73
CA SER A 31 -3.94 -6.62 14.56
C SER A 31 -4.77 -7.25 13.42
N GLY A 32 -4.38 -8.47 13.03
CA GLY A 32 -5.02 -9.24 11.98
C GLY A 32 -4.59 -8.84 10.58
N ARG A 33 -5.38 -9.28 9.60
CA ARG A 33 -5.20 -8.95 8.18
C ARG A 33 -6.31 -8.03 7.70
N HIS A 34 -5.96 -7.09 6.84
CA HIS A 34 -6.91 -6.21 6.19
C HIS A 34 -6.56 -6.07 4.70
N TYR A 35 -7.55 -6.34 3.85
CA TYR A 35 -7.41 -6.29 2.41
C TYR A 35 -8.22 -5.11 1.88
N LEU A 36 -7.56 -4.22 1.15
CA LEU A 36 -8.14 -3.08 0.48
C LEU A 36 -8.02 -3.32 -1.03
N THR A 37 -9.13 -3.17 -1.74
CA THR A 37 -9.20 -3.36 -3.19
C THR A 37 -9.43 -2.01 -3.85
N PHE A 38 -8.54 -1.63 -4.76
CA PHE A 38 -8.67 -0.43 -5.57
C PHE A 38 -8.73 -0.78 -7.06
N ASN A 39 -8.87 0.23 -7.92
CA ASN A 39 -9.16 -0.03 -9.34
C ASN A 39 -7.99 -0.65 -10.10
N VAL A 40 -6.74 -0.36 -9.71
CA VAL A 40 -5.53 -0.79 -10.42
C VAL A 40 -4.53 -1.54 -9.53
N PHE A 41 -4.72 -1.49 -8.21
CA PHE A 41 -3.90 -2.23 -7.25
C PHE A 41 -4.72 -2.63 -6.02
N ASN A 42 -4.23 -3.63 -5.30
CA ASN A 42 -4.75 -4.03 -4.01
C ASN A 42 -3.68 -3.90 -2.94
N VAL A 43 -4.11 -3.77 -1.69
CA VAL A 43 -3.23 -3.71 -0.53
C VAL A 43 -3.69 -4.70 0.53
N LEU A 44 -2.85 -5.68 0.84
CA LEU A 44 -2.94 -6.51 2.02
C LEU A 44 -2.05 -5.94 3.12
N MET A 45 -2.64 -5.43 4.19
CA MET A 45 -1.93 -5.13 5.43
C MET A 45 -2.08 -6.29 6.40
N ASP A 46 -0.98 -6.98 6.71
CA ASP A 46 -0.90 -8.02 7.72
C ASP A 46 -0.19 -7.46 8.97
N PHE A 47 -0.98 -7.02 9.94
CA PHE A 47 -0.51 -6.44 11.20
C PHE A 47 0.12 -7.51 12.10
N ASP A 48 -0.26 -8.78 11.94
CA ASP A 48 0.30 -9.88 12.74
C ASP A 48 1.71 -10.26 12.25
N SER A 49 1.97 -10.12 10.96
CA SER A 49 3.30 -10.34 10.36
C SER A 49 4.08 -9.06 10.07
N SER A 50 3.56 -7.89 10.46
CA SER A 50 4.14 -6.56 10.21
C SER A 50 4.53 -6.33 8.74
N THR A 51 3.72 -6.83 7.81
CA THR A 51 4.00 -6.79 6.37
C THR A 51 2.84 -6.13 5.63
N ALA A 52 3.15 -5.32 4.62
CA ALA A 52 2.21 -4.86 3.61
C ALA A 52 2.56 -5.51 2.27
N THR A 53 1.56 -6.04 1.58
CA THR A 53 1.68 -6.54 0.22
C THR A 53 0.83 -5.70 -0.70
N VAL A 54 1.42 -5.23 -1.78
CA VAL A 54 0.75 -4.47 -2.82
C VAL A 54 0.72 -5.34 -4.07
N GLU A 55 -0.48 -5.58 -4.60
CA GLU A 55 -0.72 -6.49 -5.72
C GLU A 55 -1.25 -5.67 -6.89
N ASP A 56 -0.76 -5.92 -8.10
CA ASP A 56 -1.36 -5.40 -9.31
C ASP A 56 -2.68 -6.15 -9.59
N GLU A 57 -3.78 -5.42 -9.71
CA GLU A 57 -5.08 -6.04 -10.02
C GLU A 57 -5.14 -6.57 -11.47
N LEU A 58 -4.31 -6.02 -12.36
CA LEU A 58 -4.23 -6.39 -13.77
C LEU A 58 -3.17 -7.45 -14.06
N ASP A 59 -2.20 -7.63 -13.16
CA ASP A 59 -1.15 -8.65 -13.25
C ASP A 59 -0.91 -9.34 -11.89
N VAL A 60 -1.60 -10.45 -11.67
CA VAL A 60 -1.54 -11.22 -10.40
C VAL A 60 -0.14 -11.76 -10.05
N ASP A 61 0.80 -11.81 -11.01
CA ASP A 61 2.19 -12.20 -10.74
C ASP A 61 3.04 -11.01 -10.25
N SER A 62 2.52 -9.78 -10.38
CA SER A 62 3.14 -8.54 -9.94
C SER A 62 2.64 -8.16 -8.54
N ALA A 63 3.25 -8.80 -7.53
CA ALA A 63 3.04 -8.46 -6.12
C ALA A 63 4.36 -8.08 -5.45
N GLU A 64 4.34 -7.03 -4.64
CA GLU A 64 5.49 -6.58 -3.86
C GLU A 64 5.13 -6.53 -2.39
N SER A 65 5.97 -7.15 -1.55
CA SER A 65 5.81 -7.11 -0.09
C SER A 65 6.93 -6.32 0.55
N LEU A 66 6.58 -5.49 1.52
CA LEU A 66 7.50 -4.64 2.27
C LEU A 66 7.07 -4.53 3.74
N PRO A 67 7.97 -4.10 4.64
CA PRO A 67 7.61 -3.83 6.03
C PRO A 67 6.44 -2.85 6.13
N LEU A 68 5.48 -3.17 7.00
CA LEU A 68 4.24 -2.39 7.15
C LEU A 68 4.52 -0.95 7.59
N ASP A 69 5.53 -0.73 8.42
CA ASP A 69 5.96 0.60 8.87
C ASP A 69 6.58 1.42 7.73
N GLU A 70 7.42 0.81 6.90
CA GLU A 70 7.98 1.44 5.69
C GLU A 70 6.85 1.82 4.71
N PHE A 71 5.91 0.90 4.48
CA PHE A 71 4.74 1.14 3.64
C PHE A 71 3.91 2.33 4.15
N LEU A 72 3.49 2.30 5.43
CA LEU A 72 2.66 3.35 6.00
C LEU A 72 3.40 4.70 6.06
N SER A 73 4.71 4.70 6.29
CA SER A 73 5.52 5.91 6.25
C SER A 73 5.57 6.51 4.85
N ALA A 74 5.75 5.68 3.82
CA ALA A 74 5.76 6.12 2.43
C ALA A 74 4.38 6.63 1.98
N VAL A 75 3.30 5.94 2.34
CA VAL A 75 1.91 6.40 2.08
C VAL A 75 1.61 7.69 2.84
N ALA A 76 2.09 7.84 4.07
CA ALA A 76 1.91 9.07 4.84
C ALA A 76 2.67 10.26 4.22
N ALA A 77 3.90 10.06 3.76
CA ALA A 77 4.72 11.09 3.11
C ALA A 77 4.31 11.39 1.66
N TRP A 78 3.46 10.56 1.07
CA TRP A 78 2.93 10.81 -0.26
C TRP A 78 2.15 12.13 -0.30
N GLY A 79 2.49 12.98 -1.27
CA GLY A 79 1.93 14.33 -1.42
C GLY A 79 2.72 15.43 -0.71
N ASP A 80 3.55 15.13 0.29
CA ASP A 80 4.33 16.13 1.04
C ASP A 80 5.60 16.60 0.30
N SER A 81 5.89 16.03 -0.88
CA SER A 81 7.07 16.34 -1.71
C SER A 81 6.76 17.16 -2.97
N HIS A 82 5.59 17.81 -3.04
CA HIS A 82 5.22 18.73 -4.13
C HIS A 82 5.32 20.19 -3.70
#